data_AF-A0A948CF45-F1
#
_entry.id   AF-A0A948CF45-F1
#
_cell.length_a   1.000
_cell.length_b   1.000
_cell.length_c   1.000
_cell.angle_alpha   90.00
_cell.angle_beta   90.00
_cell.angle_gamma   90.00
#
_symmetry.space_group_name_H-M   'P 1'
#
loop_
_entity.id
_entity.type
_entity.pdbx_description
1 polymer ?
#
loop_
_entity_poly.entity_id
_entity_poly.type
_entity_poly.pdbx_seq_one_letter_code
_entity_poly.pdbx_strand_id
1 'polypeptide(L)'
;MTDPRLPPAYLRPGVSSFADFLRDQAPDLLPGRTGLPQGSAADLAPHATTIVAATFPGGVVMAGDRRATMGNIIAQRDIEKVFPADEFSAVGIAGTAGLAVEMVRLFQTELEHYEKIEGSTLSMDGKANRLAALIRNNLPMAMQGLAVVPLFSGYDVHAGQGRIFSYDVTGGRYEETAFHSSLPAVCMALLNGLLNLSTADRA
;
A
#
# COMPACT_ATOMS: atom_id res chain seq x y z
N MET A 1 23.02 4.48 31.31
CA MET A 1 23.61 3.37 30.53
C MET A 1 22.46 2.45 30.15
N THR A 2 22.06 2.46 28.89
CA THR A 2 21.04 1.55 28.36
C THR A 2 21.63 0.13 28.36
N ASP A 3 20.96 -0.82 29.00
CA ASP A 3 21.39 -2.24 28.96
C ASP A 3 21.46 -2.67 27.48
N PRO A 4 22.59 -3.20 26.97
CA PRO A 4 22.72 -3.63 25.58
C PRO A 4 21.89 -4.88 25.25
N ARG A 5 21.22 -5.49 26.25
CA ARG A 5 20.31 -6.62 26.03
C ARG A 5 18.99 -6.14 25.45
N LEU A 6 18.49 -6.89 24.46
CA LEU A 6 17.14 -6.71 23.96
C LEU A 6 16.12 -6.86 25.10
N PRO A 7 15.11 -6.00 25.19
CA PRO A 7 14.06 -6.12 26.20
C PRO A 7 13.36 -7.49 26.11
N PRO A 8 12.87 -8.06 27.22
CA PRO A 8 12.26 -9.39 27.24
C PRO A 8 11.10 -9.59 26.25
N ALA A 9 10.39 -8.51 25.90
CA ALA A 9 9.31 -8.55 24.92
C ALA A 9 9.76 -9.02 23.53
N TYR A 10 11.00 -8.72 23.12
CA TYR A 10 11.58 -9.12 21.83
C TYR A 10 12.02 -10.59 21.79
N LEU A 11 12.04 -11.27 22.94
CA LEU A 11 12.46 -12.66 23.09
C LEU A 11 11.28 -13.60 23.33
N ARG A 12 10.06 -13.06 23.46
CA ARG A 12 8.85 -13.86 23.57
C ARG A 12 8.46 -14.32 22.17
N PRO A 13 8.09 -15.60 21.98
CA PRO A 13 7.35 -16.02 20.80
C PRO A 13 6.12 -15.12 20.67
N GLY A 14 6.19 -14.20 19.72
CA GLY A 14 5.28 -13.08 19.61
C GLY A 14 4.04 -13.43 18.79
N VAL A 15 3.11 -12.48 18.74
CA VAL A 15 2.05 -12.46 17.74
C VAL A 15 2.68 -12.33 16.35
N SER A 16 2.16 -13.04 15.35
CA SER A 16 2.64 -13.01 13.95
C SER A 16 2.21 -11.71 13.23
N SER A 17 2.37 -10.57 13.91
CA SER A 17 1.88 -9.25 13.55
C SER A 17 2.79 -8.19 14.15
N PHE A 18 3.62 -7.56 13.32
CA PHE A 18 4.54 -6.52 13.75
C PHE A 18 3.81 -5.25 14.17
N ALA A 19 2.72 -4.90 13.49
CA ALA A 19 1.90 -3.74 13.85
C ALA A 19 1.24 -3.91 15.23
N ASP A 20 0.82 -5.13 15.58
CA ASP A 20 0.29 -5.41 16.93
C ASP A 20 1.40 -5.37 17.98
N PHE A 21 2.58 -5.92 17.66
CA PHE A 21 3.75 -5.81 18.53
C PHE A 21 4.15 -4.35 18.80
N LEU A 22 4.18 -3.50 17.77
CA LEU A 22 4.45 -2.07 17.93
C LEU A 22 3.40 -1.38 18.78
N ARG A 23 2.11 -1.72 18.62
CA ARG A 23 1.04 -1.13 19.42
C ARG A 23 1.25 -1.35 20.92
N ASP A 24 1.79 -2.51 21.29
CA ASP A 24 2.03 -2.88 22.69
C ASP A 24 3.37 -2.37 23.22
N GLN A 25 4.43 -2.37 22.41
CA GLN A 25 5.80 -2.11 22.87
C GLN A 25 6.31 -0.70 22.56
N ALA A 26 5.89 -0.10 21.45
CA ALA A 26 6.38 1.19 20.96
C ALA A 26 5.30 1.90 20.12
N PRO A 27 4.16 2.28 20.72
CA PRO A 27 3.01 2.81 19.99
C PRO A 27 3.31 4.12 19.27
N ASP A 28 4.31 4.88 19.71
CA ASP A 28 4.80 6.11 19.08
C ASP A 28 5.43 5.91 17.70
N LEU A 29 5.85 4.69 17.36
CA LEU A 29 6.39 4.33 16.05
C LEU A 29 5.31 4.00 15.01
N LEU A 30 4.05 3.91 15.41
CA LEU A 30 2.95 3.68 14.46
C LEU A 30 2.69 4.95 13.61
N PRO A 31 2.45 4.80 12.30
CA PRO A 31 2.11 5.92 11.43
C PRO A 31 0.95 6.76 11.98
N GLY A 32 1.08 8.08 11.87
CA GLY A 32 0.03 9.03 12.27
C GLY A 32 -0.01 9.38 13.76
N ARG A 33 0.94 8.91 14.59
CA ARG A 33 1.01 9.26 16.03
C ARG A 33 2.03 10.35 16.36
N THR A 34 2.92 10.68 15.44
CA THR A 34 3.77 11.88 15.49
C THR A 34 2.92 13.12 15.25
N GLY A 35 2.90 14.04 16.22
CA GLY A 35 2.04 15.21 16.20
C GLY A 35 2.22 16.05 14.94
N LEU A 36 1.13 16.25 14.20
CA LEU A 36 1.11 17.13 13.04
C LEU A 36 0.85 18.58 13.46
N PRO A 37 1.41 19.57 12.75
CA PRO A 37 1.03 20.97 12.91
C PRO A 37 -0.47 21.15 12.65
N GLN A 38 -1.17 21.86 13.53
CA GLN A 38 -2.59 22.19 13.32
C GLN A 38 -2.75 23.12 12.09
N GLY A 39 -3.50 22.68 11.08
CA GLY A 39 -3.77 23.43 9.85
C GLY A 39 -4.38 22.54 8.74
N SER A 40 -4.67 23.11 7.56
CA SER A 40 -5.04 22.34 6.34
C SER A 40 -3.82 21.55 5.86
N ALA A 41 -3.54 20.41 6.51
CA ALA A 41 -2.37 19.59 6.21
C ALA A 41 -2.43 18.97 4.80
N ALA A 42 -3.64 18.86 4.23
CA ALA A 42 -3.88 18.44 2.86
C ALA A 42 -3.24 19.39 1.81
N ASP A 43 -3.07 20.68 2.11
CA ASP A 43 -2.41 21.63 1.19
C ASP A 43 -0.89 21.67 1.35
N LEU A 44 -0.38 21.12 2.47
CA LEU A 44 1.02 21.20 2.87
C LEU A 44 1.86 19.98 2.47
N ALA A 45 1.23 18.87 2.11
CA ALA A 45 1.94 17.71 1.60
C ALA A 45 1.75 17.57 0.08
N PRO A 46 2.71 16.97 -0.64
CA PRO A 46 2.49 16.57 -2.02
C PRO A 46 1.41 15.49 -2.12
N HIS A 47 0.40 15.74 -2.94
CA HIS A 47 -0.72 14.85 -3.23
C HIS A 47 -0.92 14.80 -4.76
N ALA A 48 -1.81 13.92 -5.21
CA ALA A 48 -2.08 13.53 -6.59
C ALA A 48 -1.10 12.49 -7.15
N THR A 49 -1.70 11.34 -7.48
CA THR A 49 -1.03 10.18 -8.04
C THR A 49 -2.00 9.43 -8.93
N THR A 50 -1.58 9.10 -10.15
CA THR A 50 -2.22 8.09 -10.99
C THR A 50 -1.35 6.84 -10.97
N ILE A 51 -1.86 5.80 -10.33
CA ILE A 51 -1.34 4.43 -10.45
C ILE A 51 -2.34 3.61 -11.24
N VAL A 52 -1.81 2.69 -12.05
CA VAL A 52 -2.56 1.69 -12.79
C VAL A 52 -1.99 0.31 -12.49
N ALA A 53 -2.85 -0.69 -12.45
CA ALA A 53 -2.46 -2.10 -12.47
C ALA A 53 -3.29 -2.85 -13.53
N ALA A 54 -2.68 -3.83 -14.18
CA ALA A 54 -3.34 -4.68 -15.17
C ALA A 54 -2.81 -6.11 -15.09
N THR A 55 -3.71 -7.08 -15.09
CA THR A 55 -3.37 -8.50 -15.17
C THR A 55 -3.17 -8.91 -16.62
N PHE A 56 -2.34 -9.93 -16.83
CA PHE A 56 -2.07 -10.53 -18.12
C PHE A 56 -1.79 -12.03 -17.93
N PRO A 57 -1.83 -12.85 -19.00
CA PRO A 57 -1.45 -14.26 -18.89
C PRO A 57 -0.04 -14.41 -18.30
N GLY A 58 0.05 -14.97 -17.09
CA GLY A 58 1.30 -15.16 -16.37
C GLY A 58 1.67 -14.07 -15.37
N GLY A 59 0.83 -13.04 -15.14
CA GLY A 59 1.16 -12.04 -14.12
C GLY A 59 0.27 -10.82 -13.99
N VAL A 60 0.82 -9.81 -13.32
CA VAL A 60 0.25 -8.47 -13.15
C VAL A 60 1.36 -7.44 -13.26
N VAL A 61 1.06 -6.30 -13.89
CA VAL A 61 1.95 -5.14 -13.97
C VAL A 61 1.32 -3.97 -13.25
N MET A 62 2.14 -3.15 -12.58
CA MET A 62 1.74 -1.91 -11.94
C MET A 62 2.65 -0.78 -12.39
N ALA A 63 2.07 0.40 -12.65
CA ALA A 63 2.80 1.60 -13.03
C ALA A 63 2.20 2.83 -12.34
N GLY A 64 3.05 3.80 -12.00
CA GLY A 64 2.65 5.07 -11.42
C GLY A 64 3.27 6.24 -12.18
N ASP A 65 2.55 7.36 -12.27
CA ASP A 65 3.09 8.60 -12.81
C ASP A 65 4.13 9.22 -11.86
N ARG A 66 5.05 10.07 -12.33
CA ARG A 66 6.14 10.62 -11.49
C ARG A 66 5.88 12.01 -10.90
N ARG A 67 4.71 12.60 -11.12
CA ARG A 67 4.41 13.98 -10.70
C ARG A 67 3.77 14.01 -9.32
N ALA A 68 4.21 14.90 -8.44
CA ALA A 68 3.52 15.23 -7.20
C ALA A 68 3.20 16.73 -7.16
N THR A 69 2.03 17.09 -6.64
CA THR A 69 1.55 18.49 -6.59
C THR A 69 1.22 18.93 -5.17
N MET A 70 1.51 20.19 -4.85
CA MET A 70 1.05 20.88 -3.64
C MET A 70 0.18 22.05 -4.09
N GLY A 71 -1.14 21.91 -3.93
CA GLY A 71 -2.10 22.83 -4.55
C GLY A 71 -1.92 22.89 -6.08
N ASN A 72 -1.67 24.08 -6.62
CA ASN A 72 -1.44 24.30 -8.05
C ASN A 72 0.04 24.20 -8.47
N ILE A 73 0.95 23.90 -7.54
CA ILE A 73 2.40 23.85 -7.78
C ILE A 73 2.83 22.39 -7.97
N ILE A 74 3.66 22.12 -8.99
CA ILE A 74 4.35 20.83 -9.11
C ILE A 74 5.49 20.83 -8.09
N ALA A 75 5.29 20.11 -6.99
CA ALA A 75 6.28 19.98 -5.92
C ALA A 75 7.44 19.07 -6.34
N GLN A 76 7.14 17.99 -7.08
CA GLN A 76 8.15 17.02 -7.51
C GLN A 76 7.77 16.36 -8.84
N ARG A 77 8.79 15.95 -9.62
CA ARG A 77 8.61 15.35 -10.97
C ARG A 77 9.20 13.94 -11.11
N ASP A 78 9.85 13.46 -10.07
CA ASP A 78 10.57 12.20 -10.06
C ASP A 78 10.18 11.32 -8.87
N ILE A 79 8.97 11.48 -8.33
CA ILE A 79 8.51 10.70 -7.18
C ILE A 79 8.25 9.24 -7.57
N GLU A 80 8.70 8.32 -6.73
CA GLU A 80 8.32 6.90 -6.80
C GLU A 80 7.04 6.67 -6.01
N LYS A 81 6.13 5.90 -6.60
CA LYS A 81 4.79 5.62 -6.05
C LYS A 81 4.45 4.15 -6.01
N VAL A 82 5.23 3.32 -6.70
CA VAL A 82 5.06 1.87 -6.77
C VAL A 82 6.27 1.29 -6.07
N PHE A 83 6.01 0.49 -5.04
CA PHE A 83 7.02 -0.12 -4.20
C PHE A 83 6.81 -1.63 -4.17
N PRO A 84 7.88 -2.43 -4.10
CA PRO A 84 7.73 -3.85 -3.79
C PRO A 84 7.10 -4.01 -2.41
N ALA A 85 6.17 -4.94 -2.24
CA ALA A 85 5.65 -5.32 -0.94
C ALA A 85 6.39 -6.54 -0.39
N ASP A 86 6.62 -7.54 -1.25
CA ASP A 86 7.51 -8.68 -1.04
C ASP A 86 7.97 -9.24 -2.40
N GLU A 87 8.51 -10.46 -2.44
CA GLU A 87 9.03 -11.09 -3.67
C GLU A 87 7.99 -11.20 -4.80
N PHE A 88 6.71 -11.39 -4.48
CA PHE A 88 5.66 -11.65 -5.48
C PHE A 88 4.58 -10.57 -5.52
N SER A 89 4.78 -9.44 -4.86
CA SER A 89 3.75 -8.39 -4.79
C SER A 89 4.32 -6.98 -4.71
N ALA A 90 3.50 -6.02 -5.13
CA ALA A 90 3.79 -4.59 -5.16
C ALA A 90 2.61 -3.78 -4.61
N VAL A 91 2.93 -2.64 -4.01
CA VAL A 91 1.97 -1.66 -3.52
C VAL A 91 2.22 -0.32 -4.21
N GLY A 92 1.19 0.20 -4.85
CA GLY A 92 1.13 1.57 -5.34
C GLY A 92 0.43 2.44 -4.31
N ILE A 93 0.91 3.65 -4.05
CA ILE A 93 0.25 4.56 -3.11
C ILE A 93 -0.12 5.92 -3.71
N ALA A 94 -1.38 6.30 -3.46
CA ALA A 94 -1.89 7.65 -3.66
C ALA A 94 -2.24 8.31 -2.31
N GLY A 95 -2.17 9.65 -2.27
CA GLY A 95 -2.47 10.43 -1.07
C GLY A 95 -1.25 11.15 -0.52
N THR A 96 -1.20 11.35 0.80
CA THR A 96 -0.14 12.10 1.48
C THR A 96 1.19 11.35 1.39
N ALA A 97 2.14 11.88 0.61
CA ALA A 97 3.38 11.17 0.27
C ALA A 97 4.21 10.69 1.49
N GLY A 98 4.31 11.50 2.55
CA GLY A 98 5.05 11.10 3.76
C GLY A 98 4.43 9.88 4.46
N LEU A 99 3.12 9.97 4.75
CA LEU A 99 2.38 8.87 5.40
C LEU A 99 2.29 7.63 4.50
N ALA A 100 2.23 7.82 3.19
CA ALA A 100 2.28 6.75 2.21
C ALA A 100 3.55 5.91 2.38
N VAL A 101 4.73 6.54 2.38
CA VAL A 101 6.01 5.83 2.50
C VAL A 101 6.12 5.11 3.85
N GLU A 102 5.69 5.74 4.94
CA GLU A 102 5.66 5.09 6.26
C GLU A 102 4.75 3.86 6.27
N MET A 103 3.57 3.94 5.64
CA MET A 103 2.65 2.81 5.52
C MET A 103 3.24 1.66 4.70
N VAL A 104 3.91 1.94 3.57
CA VAL A 104 4.63 0.90 2.79
C VAL A 104 5.64 0.19 3.67
N ARG A 105 6.49 0.95 4.38
CA ARG A 105 7.57 0.39 5.19
C ARG A 105 7.03 -0.47 6.32
N LEU A 106 5.96 -0.03 6.98
CA LEU A 106 5.29 -0.81 8.00
C LEU A 106 4.72 -2.10 7.40
N PHE A 107 4.11 -2.03 6.22
CA PHE A 107 3.56 -3.20 5.53
C PHE A 107 4.64 -4.20 5.11
N GLN A 108 5.75 -3.76 4.51
CA GLN A 108 6.89 -4.62 4.18
C GLN A 108 7.42 -5.32 5.44
N THR A 109 7.59 -4.56 6.54
CA THR A 109 8.08 -5.11 7.81
C THR A 109 7.08 -6.11 8.40
N GLU A 110 5.78 -5.85 8.30
CA GLU A 110 4.71 -6.78 8.72
C GLU A 110 4.80 -8.12 7.97
N LEU A 111 5.00 -8.08 6.65
CA LEU A 111 5.13 -9.29 5.82
C LEU A 111 6.39 -10.08 6.16
N GLU A 112 7.55 -9.40 6.21
CA GLU A 112 8.82 -10.05 6.57
C GLU A 112 8.80 -10.59 8.00
N HIS A 113 8.15 -9.89 8.93
CA HIS A 113 8.01 -10.34 10.30
C HIS A 113 7.20 -11.63 10.36
N TYR A 114 6.04 -11.68 9.69
CA TYR A 114 5.25 -12.90 9.61
C TYR A 114 6.06 -14.07 9.05
N GLU A 115 6.75 -13.86 7.93
CA GLU A 115 7.56 -14.89 7.29
C GLU A 115 8.66 -15.43 8.20
N LYS A 116 9.35 -14.55 8.93
CA LYS A 116 10.43 -14.93 9.86
C LYS A 116 9.90 -15.67 11.09
N ILE A 117 8.67 -15.39 11.53
CA ILE A 117 8.06 -16.03 12.70
C ILE A 117 7.42 -17.38 12.35
N GLU A 118 6.66 -17.44 11.26
CA GLU A 118 5.91 -18.64 10.86
C GLU A 118 6.68 -19.56 9.90
N GLY A 119 7.81 -19.10 9.36
CA GLY A 119 8.61 -19.84 8.38
C GLY A 119 7.93 -20.01 7.03
N SER A 120 6.86 -19.25 6.76
CA SER A 120 6.12 -19.27 5.50
C SER A 120 5.56 -17.89 5.17
N THR A 121 5.43 -17.59 3.87
CA THR A 121 4.84 -16.34 3.40
C THR A 121 3.33 -16.35 3.57
N LEU A 122 2.73 -15.19 3.85
CA LEU A 122 1.27 -15.04 3.82
C LEU A 122 0.70 -15.39 2.44
N SER A 123 -0.52 -15.93 2.42
CA SER A 123 -1.31 -16.02 1.18
C SER A 123 -1.62 -14.62 0.64
N MET A 124 -1.96 -14.51 -0.65
CA MET A 124 -2.28 -13.22 -1.26
C MET A 124 -3.43 -12.50 -0.55
N ASP A 125 -4.48 -13.24 -0.16
CA ASP A 125 -5.57 -12.71 0.67
C ASP A 125 -5.11 -12.32 2.08
N GLY A 126 -4.18 -13.07 2.66
CA GLY A 126 -3.55 -12.74 3.94
C GLY A 126 -2.84 -11.38 3.89
N LYS A 127 -1.98 -11.18 2.88
CA LYS A 127 -1.27 -9.91 2.63
C LYS A 127 -2.26 -8.76 2.46
N ALA A 128 -3.29 -8.97 1.64
CA ALA A 128 -4.30 -7.95 1.39
C ALA A 128 -5.11 -7.59 2.65
N ASN A 129 -5.42 -8.57 3.50
CA ASN A 129 -6.08 -8.34 4.78
C ASN A 129 -5.19 -7.61 5.80
N ARG A 130 -3.88 -7.89 5.82
CA ARG A 130 -2.91 -7.15 6.64
C ARG A 130 -2.86 -5.68 6.23
N LEU A 131 -2.77 -5.41 4.93
CA LEU A 131 -2.80 -4.03 4.43
C LEU A 131 -4.11 -3.32 4.79
N ALA A 132 -5.25 -3.98 4.65
CA ALA A 132 -6.55 -3.43 5.05
C ALA A 132 -6.59 -3.02 6.53
N ALA A 133 -5.96 -3.80 7.42
CA ALA A 133 -5.87 -3.47 8.84
C ALA A 133 -4.99 -2.23 9.08
N LEU A 134 -3.87 -2.09 8.37
CA LEU A 134 -3.02 -0.90 8.44
C LEU A 134 -3.75 0.36 7.98
N ILE A 135 -4.52 0.28 6.89
CA ILE A 135 -5.35 1.39 6.39
C ILE A 135 -6.40 1.78 7.43
N ARG A 136 -7.13 0.81 7.99
CA ARG A 136 -8.12 1.04 9.06
C ARG A 136 -7.51 1.78 10.25
N ASN A 137 -6.31 1.41 10.65
CA ASN A 137 -5.62 2.04 11.76
C ASN A 137 -5.23 3.50 11.47
N ASN A 138 -5.15 3.89 10.19
CA ASN A 138 -4.88 5.26 9.76
C ASN A 138 -6.14 6.11 9.53
N LEU A 139 -7.34 5.57 9.78
CA LEU A 139 -8.61 6.29 9.57
C LEU A 139 -8.68 7.68 10.27
N PRO A 140 -8.22 7.86 11.53
CA PRO A 140 -8.22 9.18 12.16
C PRO A 140 -7.43 10.23 11.37
N MET A 141 -6.34 9.83 10.72
CA MET A 141 -5.51 10.72 9.90
C MET A 141 -6.20 11.04 8.57
N ALA A 142 -6.84 10.04 7.96
CA ALA A 142 -7.65 10.25 6.77
C ALA A 142 -8.79 11.25 7.02
N MET A 143 -9.44 11.18 8.19
CA MET A 143 -10.47 12.14 8.61
C MET A 143 -9.93 13.57 8.80
N GLN A 144 -8.63 13.73 9.04
CA GLN A 144 -7.94 15.02 9.11
C GLN A 144 -7.44 15.52 7.74
N GLY A 145 -7.83 14.84 6.64
CA GLY A 145 -7.43 15.20 5.28
C GLY A 145 -6.10 14.60 4.83
N LEU A 146 -5.51 13.71 5.63
CA LEU A 146 -4.22 13.06 5.34
C LEU A 146 -4.43 11.60 4.94
N ALA A 147 -5.32 11.41 3.96
CA ALA A 147 -5.69 10.09 3.47
C ALA A 147 -4.54 9.47 2.67
N VAL A 148 -4.42 8.15 2.82
CA VAL A 148 -3.54 7.29 2.04
C VAL A 148 -4.41 6.16 1.49
N VAL A 149 -4.41 6.00 0.17
CA VAL A 149 -5.20 4.98 -0.53
C VAL A 149 -4.25 4.14 -1.39
N PRO A 150 -3.96 2.90 -0.99
CA PRO A 150 -3.08 2.03 -1.76
C PRO A 150 -3.84 1.27 -2.86
N LEU A 151 -3.09 0.85 -3.87
CA LEU A 151 -3.44 -0.21 -4.82
C LEU A 151 -2.45 -1.35 -4.61
N PHE A 152 -2.93 -2.54 -4.29
CA PHE A 152 -2.08 -3.71 -4.05
C PHE A 152 -2.23 -4.69 -5.20
N SER A 153 -1.13 -5.26 -5.68
CA SER A 153 -1.17 -6.30 -6.70
C SER A 153 -0.03 -7.27 -6.53
N GLY A 154 -0.21 -8.49 -7.02
CA GLY A 154 0.85 -9.49 -6.97
C GLY A 154 0.48 -10.75 -7.71
N TYR A 155 1.46 -11.63 -7.86
CA TYR A 155 1.28 -12.95 -8.42
C TYR A 155 0.91 -13.93 -7.31
N ASP A 156 -0.27 -14.52 -7.42
CA ASP A 156 -0.71 -15.59 -6.52
C ASP A 156 -0.09 -16.91 -6.98
N VAL A 157 0.96 -17.33 -6.29
CA VAL A 157 1.72 -18.55 -6.62
C VAL A 157 0.87 -19.82 -6.54
N HIS A 158 -0.19 -19.83 -5.72
CA HIS A 158 -1.07 -20.99 -5.59
C HIS A 158 -2.11 -21.03 -6.70
N ALA A 159 -2.66 -19.88 -7.07
CA ALA A 159 -3.65 -19.77 -8.13
C ALA A 159 -3.03 -19.65 -9.55
N GLY A 160 -1.73 -19.36 -9.65
CA GLY A 160 -1.02 -19.20 -10.92
C GLY A 160 -1.44 -17.95 -11.71
N GLN A 161 -1.89 -16.90 -11.04
CA GLN A 161 -2.45 -15.71 -11.69
C GLN A 161 -2.09 -14.40 -10.99
N GLY A 162 -2.04 -13.31 -11.74
CA GLY A 162 -1.97 -11.96 -11.19
C GLY A 162 -3.29 -11.55 -10.54
N ARG A 163 -3.24 -10.91 -9.37
CA ARG A 163 -4.41 -10.39 -8.63
C ARG A 163 -4.21 -8.92 -8.28
N ILE A 164 -5.30 -8.17 -8.26
CA ILE A 164 -5.33 -6.73 -7.96
C ILE A 164 -6.36 -6.49 -6.86
N PHE A 165 -5.99 -5.69 -5.86
CA PHE A 165 -6.84 -5.30 -4.74
C PHE A 165 -6.84 -3.79 -4.58
N SER A 166 -8.02 -3.18 -4.64
CA SER A 166 -8.25 -1.79 -4.33
C SER A 166 -8.75 -1.63 -2.88
N TYR A 167 -8.57 -0.43 -2.34
CA TYR A 167 -8.97 -0.12 -0.96
C TYR A 167 -9.66 1.23 -0.88
N ASP A 168 -10.51 1.38 0.15
CA ASP A 168 -11.01 2.68 0.58
C ASP A 168 -10.32 3.15 1.88
N VAL A 169 -10.58 4.39 2.29
CA VAL A 169 -10.00 4.99 3.50
C VAL A 169 -10.45 4.32 4.80
N THR A 170 -11.53 3.54 4.76
CA THR A 170 -12.02 2.72 5.88
C THR A 170 -11.39 1.33 5.90
N GLY A 171 -10.46 1.04 4.98
CA GLY A 171 -9.83 -0.25 4.78
C GLY A 171 -10.81 -1.34 4.31
N GLY A 172 -11.89 -0.96 3.63
CA GLY A 172 -12.60 -1.88 2.75
C GLY A 172 -11.66 -2.37 1.66
N ARG A 173 -11.69 -3.68 1.37
CA ARG A 173 -10.86 -4.33 0.36
C ARG A 173 -11.77 -4.88 -0.73
N TYR A 174 -11.41 -4.62 -1.99
CA TYR A 174 -12.12 -5.11 -3.15
C TYR A 174 -11.14 -5.79 -4.10
N GLU A 175 -11.47 -6.98 -4.58
CA GLU A 175 -10.71 -7.65 -5.62
C GLU A 175 -11.17 -7.15 -6.99
N GLU A 176 -10.22 -6.72 -7.81
CA GLU A 176 -10.46 -6.12 -9.11
C GLU A 176 -10.17 -7.12 -10.22
N THR A 177 -10.96 -7.06 -11.29
CA THR A 177 -10.81 -7.94 -12.45
C THR A 177 -10.15 -7.21 -13.60
N ALA A 178 -9.15 -7.85 -14.23
CA ALA A 178 -8.39 -7.38 -15.38
C ALA A 178 -7.52 -6.12 -15.16
N PHE A 179 -8.05 -5.00 -14.68
CA PHE A 179 -7.30 -3.77 -14.48
C PHE A 179 -7.96 -2.83 -13.47
N HIS A 180 -7.15 -1.97 -12.84
CA HIS A 180 -7.64 -0.94 -11.92
C HIS A 180 -6.71 0.29 -11.92
N SER A 181 -7.25 1.45 -11.54
CA SER A 181 -6.48 2.68 -11.39
C SER A 181 -6.93 3.49 -10.17
N SER A 182 -5.97 4.10 -9.47
CA SER A 182 -6.25 4.92 -8.28
C SER A 182 -7.01 6.23 -8.59
N LEU A 183 -6.84 6.83 -9.80
CA LEU A 183 -7.47 8.08 -10.31
C LEU A 183 -7.19 8.26 -11.83
N PRO A 184 -8.03 8.85 -12.73
CA PRO A 184 -9.49 9.03 -12.83
C PRO A 184 -10.11 8.16 -13.97
N ALA A 185 -11.43 8.30 -14.22
CA ALA A 185 -12.20 7.60 -15.27
C ALA A 185 -11.57 7.54 -16.67
N VAL A 186 -10.72 8.51 -17.04
CA VAL A 186 -9.98 8.52 -18.31
C VAL A 186 -8.99 7.37 -18.39
N CYS A 187 -8.26 7.07 -17.32
CA CYS A 187 -7.29 5.97 -17.32
C CYS A 187 -8.00 4.62 -17.40
N MET A 188 -9.11 4.47 -16.68
CA MET A 188 -9.97 3.30 -16.77
C MET A 188 -10.60 3.15 -18.17
N ALA A 189 -11.05 4.23 -18.79
CA ALA A 189 -11.59 4.21 -20.15
C ALA A 189 -10.52 3.84 -21.19
N LEU A 190 -9.29 4.33 -21.04
CA LEU A 190 -8.16 3.98 -21.90
C LEU A 190 -7.75 2.51 -21.73
N LEU A 191 -7.64 2.03 -20.49
CA LEU A 191 -7.33 0.62 -20.21
C LEU A 191 -8.41 -0.30 -20.78
N ASN A 192 -9.68 0.05 -20.61
CA ASN A 192 -10.79 -0.71 -21.17
C ASN A 192 -10.72 -0.75 -22.72
N GLY A 193 -10.43 0.39 -23.36
CA GLY A 193 -10.27 0.45 -24.82
C GLY A 193 -9.10 -0.39 -25.32
N LEU A 194 -7.92 -0.26 -24.71
CA LEU A 194 -6.69 -0.95 -25.14
C LEU A 194 -6.76 -2.47 -24.90
N LEU A 195 -7.30 -2.91 -23.76
CA LEU A 195 -7.39 -4.33 -23.44
C LEU A 195 -8.46 -5.04 -24.27
N ASN A 196 -9.59 -4.37 -24.59
CA ASN A 196 -10.61 -4.93 -25.48
C ASN A 196 -10.16 -5.01 -26.94
N LEU A 197 -9.29 -4.10 -27.40
CA LEU A 197 -8.67 -4.19 -28.73
C LEU A 197 -7.69 -5.36 -28.80
N SER A 198 -6.91 -5.60 -27.74
CA SER A 198 -5.96 -6.72 -27.68
C SER A 198 -6.62 -8.10 -27.62
N THR A 199 -7.82 -8.22 -27.06
CA THR A 199 -8.57 -9.49 -27.05
C THR A 199 -9.28 -9.75 -28.37
N ALA A 200 -9.68 -8.70 -29.10
CA ALA A 200 -10.27 -8.81 -30.43
C ALA A 200 -9.28 -9.29 -31.51
N ASP A 201 -8.00 -8.91 -31.43
CA ASP A 201 -6.94 -9.36 -32.36
C ASP A 201 -6.45 -10.80 -32.14
N ARG A 202 -6.97 -11.51 -31.12
CA ARG A 202 -6.66 -12.92 -30.82
C ARG A 202 -7.78 -13.90 -31.14
N ALA A 203 -8.88 -13.45 -31.75
CA ALA A 203 -10.01 -14.26 -32.22
C ALA A 203 -9.97 -14.42 -33.74
#